data_AF-A0A959WEW3-F1
#
_entry.id   AF-A0A959WEW3-F1
#
_cell.length_a   1.000
_cell.length_b   1.000
_cell.length_c   1.000
_cell.angle_alpha   90.00
_cell.angle_beta   90.00
_cell.angle_gamma   90.00
#
_symmetry.space_group_name_H-M   'P 1'
#
loop_
_entity.id
_entity.type
_entity.pdbx_description
1 polymer ?
#
loop_
_entity_poly.entity_id
_entity_poly.type
_entity_poly.pdbx_seq_one_letter_code
_entity_poly.pdbx_strand_id
1 'polypeptide(L)'
;MPLILCLLAGFALAAEARAAGLDDRDSEPVVITGAETPLLTGSAPTGVVAFSWFSGTWQQVPVQVDERKMIDYRPIRQAGFNPGNEFRELAYADPDTWAEADGVPQTVTTPANPGSGAPVPGTTGDPTLDQDDEIAMMAADAGESAAGRAAPAGVDPATRTPVRVSDPLDPGNSRFIYLFLSEGDLDPDADSDYVSYEQAYSPPLTEGYRHGYNFGSIGDDVAGPPVNPEASVISTPRYEIGIPGRWMVDRIVISAGDDEVDILDGDKSTVSPSGCGRNELTFSRGGGGFIANVDGPVRAIRSFIGANSGTFTQREYVFYEGMWESRTFLRVHPGINSFVSAMDLSPAASGMTYRNSNNPGGVTIDGVQDSPAAGSFTWEQFSGQYGSVTNVSRLTTDIGGVTQSSYYQDMATPAPSSSMLCSGDDHSYGAAGPTVTTPRNNTDPVLVDQYPELPLSSFSVKRQTWFDGPEANAALGAERASQVDNPLLVETGSATDPVPEPEPKAKLSLRVKPARIAVRSGGKRRVRVTVHNPGDGPARKVRICLGRHRAIRSVPCQKIALLAAGGSVTRRFGIKPRRKARPGKRSLRFKASAPGVTNAKATLKVRVRRR
;
A
#
# COMPACT_ATOMS: atom_id res chain seq x y z
N MET A 1 56.26 -15.38 18.93
CA MET A 1 54.93 -15.82 18.44
C MET A 1 54.10 -14.58 18.22
N PRO A 2 53.61 -14.31 17.00
CA PRO A 2 53.17 -12.98 16.61
C PRO A 2 51.75 -12.67 17.05
N LEU A 3 51.57 -11.41 17.44
CA LEU A 3 50.30 -10.69 17.61
C LEU A 3 49.51 -10.74 16.29
N ILE A 4 48.26 -11.21 16.32
CA ILE A 4 47.29 -11.01 15.25
C ILE A 4 46.49 -9.76 15.61
N LEU A 5 46.79 -8.67 14.91
CA LEU A 5 46.04 -7.42 14.94
C LEU A 5 44.84 -7.59 13.98
N CYS A 6 43.65 -7.86 14.51
CA CYS A 6 42.42 -7.80 13.71
C CYS A 6 42.11 -6.34 13.40
N LEU A 7 42.28 -5.93 12.13
CA LEU A 7 41.68 -4.72 11.60
C LEU A 7 40.16 -4.92 11.54
N LEU A 8 39.43 -4.27 12.45
CA LEU A 8 38.02 -3.95 12.26
C LEU A 8 37.94 -2.85 11.20
N ALA A 9 37.64 -3.23 9.97
CA ALA A 9 37.18 -2.28 8.95
C ALA A 9 35.76 -1.88 9.31
N GLY A 10 35.61 -0.74 9.99
CA GLY A 10 34.31 -0.11 10.17
C GLY A 10 33.76 0.31 8.81
N PHE A 11 32.66 -0.33 8.39
CA PHE A 11 31.78 0.25 7.38
C PHE A 11 31.10 1.46 8.02
N ALA A 12 31.67 2.64 7.80
CA ALA A 12 30.91 3.87 7.98
C ALA A 12 29.91 3.93 6.83
N LEU A 13 28.65 3.61 7.12
CA LEU A 13 27.53 4.06 6.29
C LEU A 13 27.60 5.59 6.27
N ALA A 14 27.98 6.15 5.13
CA ALA A 14 27.86 7.57 4.91
C ALA A 14 26.36 7.88 4.83
N ALA A 15 25.80 8.42 5.92
CA ALA A 15 24.57 9.18 5.85
C ALA A 15 24.86 10.41 4.99
N GLU A 16 24.60 10.32 3.69
CA GLU A 16 24.60 11.49 2.83
C GLU A 16 23.50 12.43 3.32
N ALA A 17 23.86 13.70 3.53
CA ALA A 17 22.95 14.71 4.03
C ALA A 17 21.74 14.86 3.08
N ARG A 18 20.57 14.41 3.53
CA ARG A 18 19.28 14.72 2.89
C ARG A 18 19.08 16.24 2.94
N ALA A 19 18.64 16.83 1.82
CA ALA A 19 18.43 18.27 1.72
C ALA A 19 17.15 18.68 2.47
N ALA A 20 17.29 19.45 3.55
CA ALA A 20 16.23 19.93 4.44
C ALA A 20 15.03 20.54 3.71
N GLY A 21 13.84 20.00 3.96
CA GLY A 21 12.57 20.58 3.47
C GLY A 21 11.30 19.80 3.77
N LEU A 22 11.40 18.55 4.27
CA LEU A 22 10.27 17.76 4.79
C LEU A 22 10.67 17.00 6.06
N ASP A 23 11.75 17.40 6.73
CA ASP A 23 12.35 16.60 7.82
C ASP A 23 11.38 16.43 9.00
N ASP A 24 10.53 17.44 9.28
CA ASP A 24 9.49 17.38 10.32
C ASP A 24 8.21 16.61 9.89
N ARG A 25 8.15 16.23 8.61
CA ARG A 25 7.05 15.49 7.94
C ARG A 25 7.50 14.10 7.49
N ASP A 26 8.68 13.64 7.91
CA ASP A 26 9.33 12.42 7.41
C ASP A 26 8.47 11.15 7.56
N SER A 27 7.69 11.09 8.64
CA SER A 27 6.84 9.97 9.03
C SER A 27 5.49 9.98 8.33
N GLU A 28 5.19 11.01 7.54
CA GLU A 28 3.92 11.11 6.83
C GLU A 28 3.97 10.38 5.48
N PRO A 29 2.89 9.66 5.15
CA PRO A 29 2.80 8.96 3.89
C PRO A 29 2.39 9.90 2.76
N VAL A 30 2.84 9.57 1.55
CA VAL A 30 2.37 10.14 0.30
C VAL A 30 1.57 9.05 -0.40
N VAL A 31 0.24 9.17 -0.36
CA VAL A 31 -0.67 8.21 -1.00
C VAL A 31 -1.42 8.93 -2.12
N ILE A 32 -1.33 8.37 -3.32
CA ILE A 32 -2.10 8.79 -4.50
C ILE A 32 -2.88 7.61 -5.04
N THR A 33 -3.83 7.86 -5.93
CA THR A 33 -4.62 6.82 -6.60
C THR A 33 -4.11 6.53 -8.00
N GLY A 34 -4.41 5.35 -8.53
CA GLY A 34 -4.08 5.03 -9.92
C GLY A 34 -4.77 5.97 -10.93
N ALA A 35 -5.91 6.57 -10.57
CA ALA A 35 -6.57 7.64 -11.33
C ALA A 35 -5.69 8.90 -11.50
N GLU A 36 -4.81 9.18 -10.54
CA GLU A 36 -3.84 10.29 -10.58
C GLU A 36 -2.57 9.93 -11.35
N THR A 37 -2.42 8.67 -11.79
CA THR A 37 -1.24 8.17 -12.53
C THR A 37 -1.61 7.49 -13.86
N PRO A 38 -2.27 8.18 -14.80
CA PRO A 38 -2.81 7.57 -16.02
C PRO A 38 -1.76 6.95 -16.97
N LEU A 39 -0.47 7.27 -16.79
CA LEU A 39 0.63 6.68 -17.56
C LEU A 39 1.01 5.27 -17.07
N LEU A 40 0.57 4.89 -15.86
CA LEU A 40 0.86 3.60 -15.23
C LEU A 40 -0.33 2.64 -15.33
N THR A 41 -1.56 3.16 -15.47
CA THR A 41 -2.80 2.36 -15.53
C THR A 41 -2.71 1.19 -16.52
N GLY A 42 -3.19 0.01 -16.09
CA GLY A 42 -3.16 -1.24 -16.85
C GLY A 42 -1.84 -2.02 -16.74
N SER A 43 -0.89 -1.56 -15.92
CA SER A 43 0.32 -2.31 -15.56
C SER A 43 0.04 -3.29 -14.42
N ALA A 44 0.87 -4.33 -14.28
CA ALA A 44 0.87 -5.11 -13.05
C ALA A 44 1.30 -4.21 -11.86
N PRO A 45 0.68 -4.34 -10.66
CA PRO A 45 1.07 -3.59 -9.46
C PRO A 45 2.58 -3.67 -9.16
N THR A 46 3.16 -4.88 -9.24
CA THR A 46 4.60 -5.13 -9.03
C THR A 46 5.53 -4.55 -10.11
N GLY A 47 4.96 -3.99 -11.18
CA GLY A 47 5.71 -3.32 -12.24
C GLY A 47 5.97 -1.84 -11.98
N VAL A 48 5.33 -1.24 -10.97
CA VAL A 48 5.50 0.16 -10.61
C VAL A 48 6.70 0.31 -9.69
N VAL A 49 7.60 1.23 -10.00
CA VAL A 49 8.80 1.52 -9.20
C VAL A 49 8.95 3.03 -8.99
N ALA A 50 9.52 3.42 -7.85
CA ALA A 50 9.73 4.82 -7.50
C ALA A 50 11.21 5.18 -7.44
N PHE A 51 11.53 6.43 -7.80
CA PHE A 51 12.86 7.00 -7.72
C PHE A 51 12.81 8.44 -7.23
N SER A 52 13.85 8.85 -6.53
CA SER A 52 14.09 10.22 -6.13
C SER A 52 15.46 10.69 -6.60
N TRP A 53 15.63 12.00 -6.73
CA TRP A 53 16.88 12.61 -7.16
C TRP A 53 17.58 13.25 -5.97
N PHE A 54 18.74 12.70 -5.60
CA PHE A 54 19.56 13.18 -4.50
C PHE A 54 20.99 13.39 -4.99
N SER A 55 21.57 14.55 -4.65
CA SER A 55 22.98 14.85 -4.86
C SER A 55 23.49 14.60 -6.29
N GLY A 56 22.62 14.81 -7.29
CA GLY A 56 22.97 14.62 -8.70
C GLY A 56 22.85 13.17 -9.22
N THR A 57 22.18 12.28 -8.48
CA THR A 57 21.97 10.88 -8.88
C THR A 57 20.54 10.41 -8.60
N TRP A 58 20.08 9.45 -9.41
CA TRP A 58 18.84 8.72 -9.13
C TRP A 58 19.08 7.70 -8.03
N GLN A 59 18.21 7.68 -7.03
CA GLN A 59 18.12 6.66 -6.01
C GLN A 59 16.73 6.02 -6.11
N GLN A 60 16.68 4.70 -6.14
CA GLN A 60 15.41 4.00 -6.05
C GLN A 60 14.90 4.13 -4.61
N VAL A 61 13.59 4.31 -4.45
CA VAL A 61 12.93 4.41 -3.15
C VAL A 61 11.72 3.46 -3.12
N PRO A 62 11.30 2.99 -1.94
CA PRO A 62 10.21 2.03 -1.85
C PRO A 62 8.88 2.60 -2.36
N VAL A 63 8.10 1.75 -3.00
CA VAL A 63 6.71 2.06 -3.38
C VAL A 63 5.86 0.82 -3.22
N GLN A 64 4.64 1.02 -2.75
CA GLN A 64 3.66 -0.04 -2.57
C GLN A 64 2.40 0.29 -3.36
N VAL A 65 1.90 -0.68 -4.12
CA VAL A 65 0.59 -0.59 -4.78
C VAL A 65 -0.36 -1.51 -4.04
N ASP A 66 -1.38 -0.93 -3.42
CA ASP A 66 -2.42 -1.65 -2.70
C ASP A 66 -3.68 -1.72 -3.56
N GLU A 67 -3.99 -2.93 -4.04
CA GLU A 67 -5.15 -3.16 -4.89
C GLU A 67 -6.46 -2.93 -4.12
N ARG A 68 -7.43 -2.28 -4.75
CA ARG A 68 -8.75 -2.01 -4.15
C ARG A 68 -9.86 -2.32 -5.13
N LYS A 69 -10.94 -2.89 -4.61
CA LYS A 69 -12.14 -3.16 -5.41
C LYS A 69 -13.42 -3.05 -4.60
N MET A 70 -14.54 -2.97 -5.30
CA MET A 70 -15.86 -3.10 -4.68
C MET A 70 -16.03 -4.49 -4.07
N ILE A 71 -16.21 -4.56 -2.77
CA ILE A 71 -16.53 -5.80 -2.06
C ILE A 71 -17.92 -5.73 -1.43
N ASP A 72 -18.53 -6.89 -1.29
CA ASP A 72 -19.69 -7.17 -0.47
C ASP A 72 -19.23 -7.63 0.91
N TYR A 73 -19.82 -7.07 1.96
CA TYR A 73 -19.40 -7.34 3.34
C TYR A 73 -20.02 -8.64 3.87
N ARG A 74 -21.06 -9.19 3.21
CA ARG A 74 -21.74 -10.42 3.65
C ARG A 74 -20.82 -11.65 3.58
N PRO A 75 -20.05 -11.89 2.50
CA PRO A 75 -18.99 -12.90 2.49
C PRO A 75 -17.98 -12.72 3.62
N ILE A 76 -17.56 -11.50 3.96
CA ILE A 76 -16.61 -11.30 5.08
C ILE A 76 -17.22 -11.73 6.42
N ARG A 77 -18.51 -11.39 6.63
CA ARG A 77 -19.22 -11.69 7.87
C ARG A 77 -19.50 -13.18 8.06
N GLN A 78 -19.54 -13.98 7.00
CA GLN A 78 -19.78 -15.44 7.02
C GLN A 78 -21.07 -15.88 7.74
N ALA A 79 -22.05 -14.99 7.91
CA ALA A 79 -23.29 -15.29 8.60
C ALA A 79 -24.49 -14.63 7.92
N GLY A 80 -25.54 -15.43 7.70
CA GLY A 80 -26.86 -14.92 7.31
C GLY A 80 -26.89 -14.15 5.98
N PHE A 81 -26.24 -14.68 4.93
CA PHE A 81 -26.31 -14.08 3.60
C PHE A 81 -27.78 -13.97 3.14
N ASN A 82 -28.29 -12.75 3.05
CA ASN A 82 -29.66 -12.44 2.67
C ASN A 82 -29.64 -11.36 1.58
N PRO A 83 -30.38 -11.49 0.46
CA PRO A 83 -30.51 -10.40 -0.50
C PRO A 83 -30.94 -9.06 0.12
N GLY A 84 -31.72 -9.09 1.20
CA GLY A 84 -32.20 -7.89 1.90
C GLY A 84 -31.17 -7.20 2.82
N ASN A 85 -29.97 -7.76 3.02
CA ASN A 85 -28.89 -7.12 3.80
C ASN A 85 -27.65 -6.85 2.94
N GLU A 86 -27.85 -6.56 1.65
CA GLU A 86 -26.75 -6.20 0.75
C GLU A 86 -26.07 -4.91 1.19
N PHE A 87 -24.75 -4.99 1.34
CA PHE A 87 -23.91 -3.83 1.60
C PHE A 87 -22.58 -4.02 0.90
N ARG A 88 -22.25 -3.05 0.04
CA ARG A 88 -21.02 -3.04 -0.75
C ARG A 88 -20.32 -1.70 -0.65
N GLU A 89 -19.01 -1.75 -0.56
CA GLU A 89 -18.15 -0.57 -0.51
C GLU A 89 -16.78 -0.90 -1.09
N LEU A 90 -16.06 0.13 -1.53
CA LEU A 90 -14.67 0.01 -1.99
C LEU A 90 -13.77 -0.33 -0.79
N ALA A 91 -13.00 -1.40 -0.89
CA ALA A 91 -12.05 -1.80 0.14
C ALA A 91 -10.81 -2.46 -0.47
N TYR A 92 -9.78 -2.70 0.34
CA TYR A 92 -8.59 -3.43 -0.08
C TYR A 92 -8.94 -4.84 -0.54
N ALA A 93 -8.35 -5.24 -1.67
CA ALA A 93 -8.37 -6.61 -2.15
C ALA A 93 -7.32 -7.44 -1.41
N ASP A 94 -7.64 -8.69 -1.11
CA ASP A 94 -6.72 -9.59 -0.42
C ASP A 94 -7.04 -11.05 -0.81
N PRO A 95 -6.12 -11.76 -1.50
CA PRO A 95 -6.32 -13.16 -1.88
C PRO A 95 -6.57 -14.10 -0.70
N ASP A 96 -6.05 -13.78 0.48
CA ASP A 96 -6.05 -14.66 1.64
C ASP A 96 -7.28 -14.46 2.52
N THR A 97 -8.11 -13.45 2.24
CA THR A 97 -9.39 -13.19 2.91
C THR A 97 -10.60 -13.38 2.00
N TRP A 98 -11.79 -13.23 2.56
CA TRP A 98 -13.04 -13.24 1.80
C TRP A 98 -13.24 -12.00 0.91
N ALA A 99 -12.34 -11.02 0.93
CA ALA A 99 -12.34 -9.93 -0.05
C ALA A 99 -11.93 -10.43 -1.44
N GLU A 100 -11.10 -11.48 -1.49
CA GLU A 100 -10.47 -12.03 -2.70
C GLU A 100 -9.47 -11.06 -3.34
N ALA A 101 -8.52 -11.59 -4.11
CA ALA A 101 -7.62 -10.79 -4.95
C ALA A 101 -8.38 -9.93 -5.95
N ASP A 102 -7.76 -8.87 -6.44
CA ASP A 102 -8.32 -8.11 -7.54
C ASP A 102 -8.37 -8.94 -8.83
N GLY A 103 -9.40 -8.72 -9.65
CA GLY A 103 -9.76 -9.58 -10.77
C GLY A 103 -10.48 -10.90 -10.39
N VAL A 104 -10.68 -11.19 -9.10
CA VAL A 104 -11.41 -12.38 -8.60
C VAL A 104 -12.72 -11.98 -7.92
N PRO A 105 -13.89 -12.45 -8.41
CA PRO A 105 -15.16 -12.13 -7.75
C PRO A 105 -15.29 -12.85 -6.41
N GLN A 106 -15.87 -12.17 -5.43
CA GLN A 106 -16.35 -12.82 -4.22
C GLN A 106 -17.46 -13.82 -4.56
N THR A 107 -17.62 -14.84 -3.72
CA THR A 107 -18.71 -15.81 -3.85
C THR A 107 -19.70 -15.70 -2.70
N VAL A 108 -20.97 -15.97 -3.01
CA VAL A 108 -22.01 -16.12 -2.00
C VAL A 108 -21.57 -17.20 -1.01
N THR A 109 -21.68 -16.89 0.27
CA THR A 109 -21.26 -17.78 1.35
C THR A 109 -22.46 -18.06 2.25
N THR A 110 -22.64 -19.33 2.62
CA THR A 110 -23.58 -19.73 3.69
C THR A 110 -22.80 -20.38 4.83
N PRO A 111 -23.31 -20.34 6.08
CA PRO A 111 -22.63 -20.99 7.20
C PRO A 111 -22.32 -22.48 6.99
N ALA A 112 -23.13 -23.19 6.20
CA ALA A 112 -22.95 -24.61 5.91
C ALA A 112 -22.02 -24.89 4.72
N ASN A 113 -21.72 -23.89 3.90
CA ASN A 113 -20.87 -24.05 2.73
C ASN A 113 -20.18 -22.71 2.36
N PRO A 114 -19.11 -22.35 3.09
CA PRO A 114 -18.35 -21.13 2.82
C PRO A 114 -17.69 -21.13 1.44
N GLY A 115 -17.78 -19.99 0.73
CA GLY A 115 -17.01 -19.76 -0.50
C GLY A 115 -17.42 -20.54 -1.75
N SER A 116 -18.41 -21.43 -1.66
CA SER A 116 -18.79 -22.30 -2.78
C SER A 116 -19.96 -21.79 -3.62
N GLY A 117 -20.52 -20.62 -3.27
CA GLY A 117 -21.73 -20.12 -3.90
C GLY A 117 -21.48 -19.49 -5.27
N ALA A 118 -22.53 -18.94 -5.86
CA ALA A 118 -22.41 -18.18 -7.10
C ALA A 118 -21.55 -16.91 -6.88
N PRO A 119 -20.83 -16.42 -7.92
CA PRO A 119 -20.15 -15.14 -7.85
C PRO A 119 -21.11 -14.00 -7.51
N VAL A 120 -20.68 -13.08 -6.65
CA VAL A 120 -21.40 -11.85 -6.32
C VAL A 120 -21.15 -10.83 -7.46
N PRO A 121 -22.19 -10.41 -8.21
CA PRO A 121 -22.00 -9.54 -9.36
C PRO A 121 -21.34 -8.21 -8.97
N GLY A 122 -20.36 -7.73 -9.75
CA GLY A 122 -19.71 -6.44 -9.52
C GLY A 122 -18.60 -6.44 -8.47
N THR A 123 -18.13 -7.61 -8.02
CA THR A 123 -17.01 -7.75 -7.06
C THR A 123 -15.72 -8.27 -7.69
N THR A 124 -15.66 -8.37 -9.03
CA THR A 124 -14.50 -8.92 -9.74
C THR A 124 -13.30 -7.99 -9.69
N GLY A 125 -13.48 -6.69 -9.93
CA GLY A 125 -12.39 -5.71 -10.07
C GLY A 125 -11.47 -5.96 -11.27
N ASP A 126 -10.27 -5.36 -11.27
CA ASP A 126 -9.21 -5.45 -12.27
C ASP A 126 -7.86 -5.83 -11.61
N PRO A 127 -7.19 -6.93 -12.01
CA PRO A 127 -5.91 -7.36 -11.42
C PRO A 127 -4.69 -6.53 -11.90
N THR A 128 -4.94 -5.37 -12.49
CA THR A 128 -3.92 -4.43 -12.98
C THR A 128 -4.19 -3.08 -12.38
N LEU A 129 -3.13 -2.28 -12.20
CA LEU A 129 -3.23 -0.95 -11.62
C LEU A 129 -4.36 -0.15 -12.31
N ASP A 130 -5.42 0.16 -11.58
CA ASP A 130 -6.60 0.82 -12.13
C ASP A 130 -6.88 2.18 -11.48
N GLN A 131 -8.13 2.58 -11.25
CA GLN A 131 -8.44 3.94 -10.75
C GLN A 131 -8.57 3.99 -9.24
N ASP A 132 -9.00 2.90 -8.62
CA ASP A 132 -9.28 2.79 -7.19
C ASP A 132 -8.08 2.35 -6.37
N ASP A 133 -7.08 1.73 -7.01
CA ASP A 133 -5.83 1.34 -6.37
C ASP A 133 -5.08 2.51 -5.76
N GLU A 134 -4.44 2.24 -4.62
CA GLU A 134 -3.61 3.22 -3.91
C GLU A 134 -2.12 2.94 -4.17
N ILE A 135 -1.35 4.00 -4.40
CA ILE A 135 0.11 3.97 -4.54
C ILE A 135 0.70 4.74 -3.36
N ALA A 136 1.34 4.02 -2.44
CA ALA A 136 1.91 4.55 -1.20
C ALA A 136 3.44 4.67 -1.28
N MET A 137 3.93 5.80 -0.78
CA MET A 137 5.35 6.14 -0.61
C MET A 137 5.51 6.91 0.72
N MET A 138 6.73 7.20 1.15
CA MET A 138 7.00 8.05 2.33
C MET A 138 7.51 9.44 1.93
N ALA A 139 7.09 10.47 2.66
CA ALA A 139 7.57 11.85 2.44
C ALA A 139 9.10 11.96 2.65
N ALA A 140 9.67 11.16 3.56
CA ALA A 140 11.12 11.06 3.80
C ALA A 140 11.94 10.69 2.56
N ASP A 141 11.32 10.04 1.57
CA ASP A 141 11.98 9.60 0.34
C ASP A 141 11.94 10.64 -0.77
N ALA A 142 11.23 11.75 -0.58
CA ALA A 142 11.08 12.77 -1.61
C ALA A 142 12.37 13.60 -1.78
N GLY A 143 12.87 13.66 -3.01
CA GLY A 143 14.14 14.31 -3.36
C GLY A 143 14.00 15.67 -4.03
N GLU A 144 15.12 16.14 -4.59
CA GLU A 144 15.15 17.35 -5.42
C GLU A 144 14.42 17.14 -6.76
N SER A 145 14.14 18.24 -7.46
CA SER A 145 13.62 18.15 -8.82
C SER A 145 14.64 17.54 -9.78
N ALA A 146 14.20 16.53 -10.52
CA ALA A 146 14.88 15.91 -11.65
C ALA A 146 14.46 16.53 -13.00
N ALA A 147 14.02 17.79 -13.04
CA ALA A 147 13.64 18.52 -14.26
C ALA A 147 14.73 18.38 -15.32
N GLY A 148 14.35 18.00 -16.55
CA GLY A 148 15.29 17.87 -17.67
C GLY A 148 16.37 16.78 -17.50
N ARG A 149 16.33 15.95 -16.44
CA ARG A 149 17.20 14.79 -16.27
C ARG A 149 16.64 13.59 -17.03
N ALA A 150 17.51 12.80 -17.65
CA ALA A 150 17.13 11.52 -18.25
C ALA A 150 16.62 10.56 -17.17
N ALA A 151 15.68 9.67 -17.52
CA ALA A 151 15.17 8.64 -16.62
C ALA A 151 16.28 7.70 -16.12
N PRO A 152 16.13 7.06 -14.95
CA PRO A 152 17.05 6.04 -14.47
C PRO A 152 17.14 4.86 -15.45
N ALA A 153 18.18 4.03 -15.30
CA ALA A 153 18.28 2.80 -16.09
C ALA A 153 17.24 1.78 -15.62
N GLY A 154 16.76 0.93 -16.53
CA GLY A 154 15.86 -0.17 -16.18
C GLY A 154 14.38 0.21 -16.10
N VAL A 155 13.98 1.42 -16.48
CA VAL A 155 12.58 1.88 -16.51
C VAL A 155 12.13 2.30 -17.91
N ASP A 156 10.82 2.33 -18.16
CA ASP A 156 10.25 2.96 -19.35
C ASP A 156 10.15 4.49 -19.15
N PRO A 157 11.01 5.30 -19.81
CA PRO A 157 10.98 6.76 -19.67
C PRO A 157 9.65 7.40 -20.11
N ALA A 158 8.86 6.72 -20.95
CA ALA A 158 7.56 7.24 -21.39
C ALA A 158 6.50 7.25 -20.27
N THR A 159 6.76 6.54 -19.17
CA THR A 159 5.85 6.38 -18.03
C THR A 159 6.18 7.28 -16.84
N ARG A 160 7.21 8.12 -16.96
CA ARG A 160 7.64 9.04 -15.91
C ARG A 160 6.45 9.86 -15.41
N THR A 161 6.10 9.64 -14.15
CA THR A 161 5.04 10.36 -13.46
C THR A 161 5.66 11.07 -12.25
N PRO A 162 5.97 12.38 -12.36
CA PRO A 162 6.40 13.16 -11.21
C PRO A 162 5.28 13.25 -10.18
N VAL A 163 5.64 13.07 -8.92
CA VAL A 163 4.81 13.25 -7.72
C VAL A 163 5.46 14.36 -6.92
N ARG A 164 4.89 15.56 -7.00
CA ARG A 164 5.36 16.73 -6.28
C ARG A 164 4.70 16.76 -4.92
N VAL A 165 5.51 16.80 -3.87
CA VAL A 165 5.10 16.87 -2.48
C VAL A 165 5.45 18.25 -1.95
N SER A 166 4.50 18.95 -1.34
CA SER A 166 4.73 20.27 -0.73
C SER A 166 4.07 20.35 0.64
N ASP A 167 4.71 21.06 1.57
CA ASP A 167 4.16 21.32 2.89
C ASP A 167 3.44 22.69 2.90
N PRO A 168 2.11 22.77 3.16
CA PRO A 168 1.41 24.03 3.39
C PRO A 168 1.94 24.86 4.57
N LEU A 169 2.52 24.22 5.58
CA LEU A 169 3.07 24.83 6.79
C LEU A 169 4.48 25.38 6.57
N ASP A 170 5.21 24.88 5.56
CA ASP A 170 6.49 25.41 5.10
C ASP A 170 6.44 25.76 3.59
N PRO A 171 5.72 26.84 3.22
CA PRO A 171 5.51 27.19 1.83
C PRO A 171 6.81 27.64 1.16
N GLY A 172 7.20 26.94 0.09
CA GLY A 172 8.39 27.27 -0.71
C GLY A 172 9.30 26.09 -0.95
N ASN A 173 9.14 25.02 -0.17
CA ASN A 173 9.84 23.76 -0.35
C ASN A 173 8.90 22.73 -0.99
N SER A 174 9.24 22.33 -2.22
CA SER A 174 8.67 21.13 -2.84
C SER A 174 9.75 20.08 -2.97
N ARG A 175 9.35 18.82 -2.83
CA ARG A 175 10.15 17.63 -3.09
C ARG A 175 9.45 16.74 -4.09
N PHE A 176 10.18 15.82 -4.69
CA PHE A 176 9.69 15.00 -5.77
C PHE A 176 10.02 13.54 -5.58
N ILE A 177 9.03 12.70 -5.85
CA ILE A 177 9.19 11.27 -6.11
C ILE A 177 8.76 11.05 -7.57
N TYR A 178 9.36 10.10 -8.26
CA TYR A 178 9.08 9.81 -9.66
C TYR A 178 8.71 8.35 -9.83
N LEU A 179 7.49 8.11 -10.29
CA LEU A 179 7.01 6.78 -10.61
C LEU A 179 7.31 6.42 -12.06
N PHE A 180 7.64 5.15 -12.28
CA PHE A 180 7.86 4.56 -13.60
C PHE A 180 7.36 3.12 -13.65
N LEU A 181 7.20 2.59 -14.87
CA LEU A 181 7.16 1.15 -15.11
C LEU A 181 8.57 0.58 -15.26
N SER A 182 8.84 -0.52 -14.55
CA SER A 182 10.06 -1.31 -14.65
C SER A 182 10.16 -2.02 -16.01
N GLU A 183 11.36 -2.09 -16.60
CA GLU A 183 11.66 -2.95 -17.76
C GLU A 183 11.93 -4.42 -17.35
N GLY A 184 11.83 -4.75 -16.06
CA GLY A 184 11.71 -6.12 -15.54
C GLY A 184 12.75 -6.57 -14.50
N ASP A 185 13.76 -5.75 -14.19
CA ASP A 185 14.85 -6.11 -13.27
C ASP A 185 14.86 -5.30 -11.95
N LEU A 186 13.87 -4.42 -11.74
CA LEU A 186 13.75 -3.57 -10.55
C LEU A 186 12.64 -4.07 -9.63
N ASP A 187 12.91 -4.05 -8.34
CA ASP A 187 11.99 -4.45 -7.26
C ASP A 187 11.33 -3.19 -6.65
N PRO A 188 10.00 -3.10 -6.56
CA PRO A 188 9.30 -1.95 -5.93
C PRO A 188 9.76 -1.62 -4.51
N ASP A 189 10.23 -2.62 -3.75
CA ASP A 189 10.60 -2.46 -2.34
C ASP A 189 11.96 -1.74 -2.19
N ALA A 190 12.76 -1.68 -3.26
CA ALA A 190 14.05 -0.99 -3.30
C ALA A 190 15.02 -1.41 -2.17
N ASP A 191 15.06 -2.72 -1.86
CA ASP A 191 15.84 -3.32 -0.78
C ASP A 191 15.54 -2.71 0.62
N SER A 192 14.36 -2.12 0.81
CA SER A 192 13.94 -1.53 2.08
C SER A 192 12.59 -2.08 2.52
N ASP A 193 12.39 -2.12 3.82
CA ASP A 193 11.16 -2.56 4.46
C ASP A 193 10.93 -1.69 5.70
N TYR A 194 9.96 -0.77 5.61
CA TYR A 194 9.69 0.20 6.68
C TYR A 194 8.82 -0.36 7.79
N VAL A 195 8.11 -1.44 7.53
CA VAL A 195 7.18 -2.03 8.48
C VAL A 195 6.96 -3.50 8.16
N SER A 196 7.15 -4.34 9.16
CA SER A 196 6.83 -5.75 9.07
C SER A 196 5.58 -6.06 9.88
N TYR A 197 4.66 -6.81 9.28
CA TYR A 197 3.47 -7.32 9.93
C TYR A 197 3.48 -8.84 10.02
N GLU A 198 3.83 -9.35 11.20
CA GLU A 198 3.73 -10.77 11.52
C GLU A 198 2.32 -11.09 12.05
N GLN A 199 1.41 -11.49 11.15
CA GLN A 199 0.12 -12.04 11.59
C GLN A 199 0.28 -13.45 12.16
N ALA A 200 -0.10 -13.65 13.42
CA ALA A 200 0.00 -14.94 14.08
C ALA A 200 -1.24 -15.26 14.91
N TYR A 201 -1.96 -16.33 14.55
CA TYR A 201 -3.07 -16.84 15.35
C TYR A 201 -2.57 -17.79 16.45
N SER A 202 -3.22 -17.76 17.61
CA SER A 202 -2.89 -18.60 18.76
C SER A 202 -4.12 -19.37 19.27
N PRO A 203 -4.23 -20.68 19.02
CA PRO A 203 -3.30 -21.52 18.25
C PRO A 203 -3.33 -21.21 16.74
N PRO A 204 -2.29 -21.61 15.97
CA PRO A 204 -2.26 -21.42 14.53
C PRO A 204 -3.44 -22.05 13.80
N LEU A 205 -3.96 -21.38 12.78
CA LEU A 205 -5.06 -21.87 11.96
C LEU A 205 -4.54 -22.92 10.95
N THR A 206 -4.63 -24.20 11.31
CA THR A 206 -4.11 -25.31 10.49
C THR A 206 -4.79 -25.47 9.12
N GLU A 207 -6.02 -24.98 8.98
CA GLU A 207 -6.79 -25.00 7.72
C GLU A 207 -6.81 -23.62 7.02
N GLY A 208 -5.95 -22.70 7.47
CA GLY A 208 -5.91 -21.30 7.01
C GLY A 208 -7.08 -20.46 7.50
N TYR A 209 -7.05 -19.16 7.19
CA TYR A 209 -8.06 -18.20 7.65
C TYR A 209 -9.50 -18.61 7.27
N ARG A 210 -9.74 -18.99 6.02
CA ARG A 210 -11.11 -19.26 5.52
C ARG A 210 -11.83 -20.43 6.17
N HIS A 211 -11.09 -21.37 6.75
CA HIS A 211 -11.67 -22.59 7.35
C HIS A 211 -11.38 -22.71 8.85
N GLY A 212 -10.22 -22.24 9.31
CA GLY A 212 -9.82 -22.28 10.72
C GLY A 212 -10.33 -21.11 11.55
N TYR A 213 -10.63 -19.96 10.94
CA TYR A 213 -11.06 -18.77 11.68
C TYR A 213 -12.52 -18.87 12.12
N ASN A 214 -12.82 -18.48 13.36
CA ASN A 214 -14.17 -18.43 13.88
C ASN A 214 -14.84 -17.09 13.58
N PHE A 215 -15.79 -17.10 12.65
CA PHE A 215 -16.58 -15.92 12.26
C PHE A 215 -17.83 -15.69 13.13
N GLY A 216 -18.13 -16.62 14.04
CA GLY A 216 -19.25 -16.57 14.96
C GLY A 216 -18.95 -15.76 16.22
N SER A 217 -19.96 -15.63 17.09
CA SER A 217 -19.78 -15.11 18.45
C SER A 217 -19.70 -16.27 19.43
N ILE A 218 -18.84 -16.16 20.44
CA ILE A 218 -18.84 -17.07 21.59
C ILE A 218 -19.64 -16.54 22.78
N GLY A 219 -20.23 -15.34 22.67
CA GLY A 219 -20.97 -14.68 23.74
C GLY A 219 -20.15 -13.61 24.45
N ASP A 220 -20.85 -12.61 24.99
CA ASP A 220 -20.24 -11.41 25.58
C ASP A 220 -19.71 -11.69 27.00
N ASP A 221 -20.46 -12.47 27.78
CA ASP A 221 -20.19 -12.77 29.20
C ASP A 221 -19.22 -13.94 29.42
N VAL A 222 -18.60 -14.46 28.36
CA VAL A 222 -17.60 -15.54 28.47
C VAL A 222 -16.34 -14.99 29.14
N ALA A 223 -15.68 -15.76 30.00
CA ALA A 223 -14.37 -15.39 30.54
C ALA A 223 -13.24 -15.88 29.60
N GLY A 224 -12.12 -15.16 29.53
CA GLY A 224 -10.91 -15.58 28.81
C GLY A 224 -10.56 -14.73 27.58
N PRO A 225 -9.83 -15.29 26.60
CA PRO A 225 -9.32 -14.50 25.47
C PRO A 225 -10.40 -14.14 24.43
N PRO A 226 -10.04 -13.40 23.37
CA PRO A 226 -10.82 -13.28 22.14
C PRO A 226 -11.22 -14.64 21.54
N VAL A 227 -12.21 -14.63 20.62
CA VAL A 227 -12.65 -15.87 19.95
C VAL A 227 -11.60 -16.44 18.99
N ASN A 228 -10.80 -15.55 18.39
CA ASN A 228 -9.61 -15.88 17.63
C ASN A 228 -8.47 -15.12 18.27
N PRO A 229 -7.79 -15.71 19.27
CA PRO A 229 -6.64 -15.08 19.89
C PRO A 229 -5.50 -14.98 18.89
N GLU A 230 -4.72 -13.93 19.01
CA GLU A 230 -3.56 -13.66 18.17
C GLU A 230 -2.32 -13.39 19.05
N ALA A 231 -1.16 -13.52 18.43
CA ALA A 231 0.12 -13.03 18.91
C ALA A 231 0.76 -12.19 17.79
N SER A 232 -0.09 -11.43 17.09
CA SER A 232 0.31 -10.66 15.92
C SER A 232 1.14 -9.45 16.34
N VAL A 233 2.18 -9.12 15.57
CA VAL A 233 3.10 -8.02 15.89
C VAL A 233 3.29 -7.14 14.65
N ILE A 234 3.31 -5.82 14.86
CA ILE A 234 3.83 -4.83 13.91
C ILE A 234 5.19 -4.39 14.43
N SER A 235 6.21 -4.39 13.57
CA SER A 235 7.55 -3.93 13.91
C SER A 235 8.04 -2.92 12.88
N THR A 236 8.54 -1.79 13.36
CA THR A 236 9.22 -0.77 12.54
C THR A 236 10.54 -0.38 13.21
N PRO A 237 11.41 0.40 12.54
CA PRO A 237 12.56 1.01 13.19
C PRO A 237 12.21 1.94 14.37
N ARG A 238 10.96 2.43 14.49
CA ARG A 238 10.55 3.42 15.50
C ARG A 238 9.64 2.87 16.59
N TYR A 239 8.91 1.79 16.34
CA TYR A 239 7.99 1.22 17.32
C TYR A 239 7.68 -0.26 17.07
N GLU A 240 7.15 -0.91 18.11
CA GLU A 240 6.54 -2.24 18.05
C GLU A 240 5.11 -2.16 18.62
N ILE A 241 4.16 -2.85 17.98
CA ILE A 241 2.77 -2.96 18.45
C ILE A 241 2.36 -4.43 18.55
N GLY A 242 1.78 -4.83 19.68
CA GLY A 242 1.17 -6.16 19.87
C GLY A 242 -0.35 -6.14 19.67
N ILE A 243 -0.87 -7.15 18.95
CA ILE A 243 -2.27 -7.24 18.53
C ILE A 243 -2.80 -8.64 18.91
N PRO A 244 -3.48 -8.78 20.08
CA PRO A 244 -3.95 -10.09 20.57
C PRO A 244 -5.30 -10.50 19.98
N GLY A 245 -5.93 -9.64 19.17
CA GLY A 245 -7.18 -9.93 18.48
C GLY A 245 -7.64 -8.77 17.61
N ARG A 246 -8.79 -8.92 16.92
CA ARG A 246 -9.30 -7.91 15.98
C ARG A 246 -9.32 -6.50 16.56
N TRP A 247 -10.04 -6.27 17.66
CA TRP A 247 -10.25 -4.93 18.23
C TRP A 247 -9.23 -4.52 19.28
N MET A 248 -8.20 -5.32 19.51
CA MET A 248 -7.31 -5.15 20.66
C MET A 248 -5.90 -4.79 20.20
N VAL A 249 -5.29 -3.87 20.94
CA VAL A 249 -3.86 -3.58 20.93
C VAL A 249 -3.46 -3.50 22.39
N ASP A 250 -2.47 -4.28 22.80
CA ASP A 250 -2.11 -4.46 24.23
C ASP A 250 -0.63 -4.18 24.51
N ARG A 251 0.13 -3.80 23.49
CA ARG A 251 1.56 -3.53 23.61
C ARG A 251 1.99 -2.40 22.70
N ILE A 252 2.78 -1.47 23.25
CA ILE A 252 3.50 -0.43 22.50
C ILE A 252 4.90 -0.31 23.10
N VAL A 253 5.92 -0.46 22.26
CA VAL A 253 7.32 -0.14 22.57
C VAL A 253 7.79 0.93 21.60
N ILE A 254 8.52 1.94 22.07
CA ILE A 254 9.01 3.06 21.25
C ILE A 254 10.53 3.05 21.21
N SER A 255 11.11 2.82 20.04
CA SER A 255 12.54 2.61 19.85
C SER A 255 13.39 3.86 20.16
N ALA A 256 12.80 5.06 20.08
CA ALA A 256 13.50 6.31 20.39
C ALA A 256 13.73 6.54 21.90
N GLY A 257 13.11 5.74 22.77
CA GLY A 257 13.29 5.77 24.22
C GLY A 257 14.08 4.58 24.74
N ASP A 258 13.51 3.87 25.72
CA ASP A 258 14.00 2.56 26.15
C ASP A 258 13.27 1.50 25.32
N ASP A 259 13.99 0.86 24.40
CA ASP A 259 13.47 0.00 23.34
C ASP A 259 13.01 -1.39 23.83
N GLU A 260 12.92 -1.59 25.14
CA GLU A 260 12.41 -2.81 25.77
C GLU A 260 11.12 -2.60 26.59
N VAL A 261 10.73 -1.35 26.85
CA VAL A 261 9.61 -1.06 27.78
C VAL A 261 8.28 -0.99 27.05
N ASP A 262 7.37 -1.88 27.45
CA ASP A 262 5.98 -1.86 27.04
C ASP A 262 5.18 -0.84 27.85
N ILE A 263 4.81 0.27 27.21
CA ILE A 263 4.10 1.37 27.88
C ILE A 263 2.58 1.21 27.83
N LEU A 264 2.04 0.27 27.06
CA LEU A 264 0.59 0.13 26.87
C LEU A 264 0.05 -1.03 27.70
N ASP A 265 -1.11 -0.86 28.31
CA ASP A 265 -1.94 -1.95 28.83
C ASP A 265 -3.05 -2.29 27.83
N GLY A 266 -3.71 -1.28 27.26
CA GLY A 266 -4.52 -1.49 26.08
C GLY A 266 -5.06 -0.24 25.40
N ASP A 267 -5.24 -0.30 24.08
CA ASP A 267 -6.04 0.66 23.32
C ASP A 267 -7.52 0.28 23.43
N LYS A 268 -8.17 0.81 24.47
CA LYS A 268 -9.53 0.46 24.86
C LYS A 268 -10.55 1.10 23.92
N SER A 269 -11.62 0.37 23.62
CA SER A 269 -12.77 0.86 22.87
C SER A 269 -14.04 0.35 23.52
N THR A 270 -14.84 1.24 24.13
CA THR A 270 -16.05 0.85 24.88
C THR A 270 -17.29 1.60 24.43
N VAL A 271 -18.45 0.97 24.58
CA VAL A 271 -19.75 1.65 24.51
C VAL A 271 -20.20 1.90 25.94
N SER A 272 -20.22 3.17 26.36
CA SER A 272 -20.32 3.67 27.75
C SER A 272 -18.97 3.78 28.48
N PRO A 273 -18.75 4.86 29.26
CA PRO A 273 -17.58 5.04 30.13
C PRO A 273 -17.65 4.22 31.44
N SER A 274 -18.68 3.37 31.60
CA SER A 274 -18.84 2.52 32.78
C SER A 274 -19.47 1.18 32.40
N GLY A 275 -18.97 0.11 33.03
CA GLY A 275 -19.40 -1.27 32.83
C GLY A 275 -18.76 -1.97 31.64
N CYS A 276 -18.90 -3.29 31.59
CA CYS A 276 -18.21 -4.16 30.62
C CYS A 276 -19.12 -4.81 29.58
N GLY A 277 -20.32 -4.26 29.34
CA GLY A 277 -21.27 -4.87 28.40
C GLY A 277 -20.81 -4.86 26.94
N ARG A 278 -19.99 -3.88 26.55
CA ARG A 278 -19.52 -3.65 25.17
C ARG A 278 -18.15 -2.98 25.20
N ASN A 279 -17.11 -3.74 24.89
CA ASN A 279 -15.70 -3.31 24.86
C ASN A 279 -14.91 -4.07 23.77
N GLU A 280 -13.66 -3.69 23.55
CA GLU A 280 -12.74 -4.30 22.58
C GLU A 280 -12.63 -5.82 22.70
N LEU A 281 -12.63 -6.36 23.91
CA LEU A 281 -12.63 -7.80 24.12
C LEU A 281 -13.96 -8.43 23.67
N THR A 282 -15.11 -7.87 24.05
CA THR A 282 -16.41 -8.39 23.58
C THR A 282 -16.57 -8.22 22.08
N PHE A 283 -16.02 -7.16 21.48
CA PHE A 283 -16.01 -6.97 20.02
C PHE A 283 -15.18 -8.06 19.33
N SER A 284 -14.04 -8.41 19.91
CA SER A 284 -13.14 -9.47 19.43
C SER A 284 -13.68 -10.88 19.68
N ARG A 285 -14.59 -11.06 20.64
CA ARG A 285 -15.38 -12.30 20.84
C ARG A 285 -16.64 -12.37 19.99
N GLY A 286 -17.13 -11.21 19.53
CA GLY A 286 -18.26 -11.09 18.63
C GLY A 286 -17.92 -11.61 17.23
N GLY A 287 -18.96 -11.89 16.45
CA GLY A 287 -18.80 -12.34 15.08
C GLY A 287 -18.26 -11.25 14.16
N GLY A 288 -17.37 -11.63 13.24
CA GLY A 288 -16.67 -10.72 12.35
C GLY A 288 -15.55 -11.41 11.58
N GLY A 289 -14.82 -10.66 10.78
CA GLY A 289 -13.74 -11.17 9.95
C GLY A 289 -12.87 -10.05 9.38
N PHE A 290 -11.72 -10.42 8.84
CA PHE A 290 -10.82 -9.55 8.09
C PHE A 290 -11.30 -9.33 6.66
N ILE A 291 -11.25 -8.07 6.25
CA ILE A 291 -11.27 -7.61 4.87
C ILE A 291 -9.86 -7.76 4.27
N ALA A 292 -8.82 -7.30 4.97
CA ALA A 292 -7.45 -7.36 4.47
C ALA A 292 -6.43 -7.47 5.61
N ASN A 293 -5.33 -8.18 5.36
CA ASN A 293 -4.10 -8.24 6.14
C ASN A 293 -2.90 -8.20 5.18
N VAL A 294 -2.47 -6.98 4.85
CA VAL A 294 -1.37 -6.75 3.91
C VAL A 294 -0.11 -6.41 4.70
N ASP A 295 0.98 -7.09 4.36
CA ASP A 295 2.35 -6.77 4.77
C ASP A 295 3.11 -6.28 3.53
N GLY A 296 3.66 -5.08 3.58
CA GLY A 296 4.25 -4.41 2.42
C GLY A 296 5.35 -3.43 2.82
N PRO A 297 6.26 -3.09 1.89
CA PRO A 297 7.52 -2.41 2.20
C PRO A 297 7.35 -0.97 2.72
N VAL A 298 6.20 -0.34 2.44
CA VAL A 298 5.92 1.05 2.84
C VAL A 298 4.93 1.08 4.01
N ARG A 299 3.91 0.21 3.97
CA ARG A 299 2.86 0.16 4.97
C ARG A 299 2.28 -1.24 5.14
N ALA A 300 1.91 -1.57 6.38
CA ALA A 300 1.04 -2.71 6.65
C ALA A 300 -0.42 -2.26 6.81
N ILE A 301 -1.37 -3.07 6.34
CA ILE A 301 -2.81 -2.78 6.39
C ILE A 301 -3.54 -3.93 7.08
N ARG A 302 -4.34 -3.61 8.09
CA ARG A 302 -5.23 -4.55 8.79
C ARG A 302 -6.64 -3.97 8.82
N SER A 303 -7.55 -4.51 8.01
CA SER A 303 -8.93 -4.04 7.90
C SER A 303 -9.90 -5.17 8.25
N PHE A 304 -10.85 -4.92 9.16
CA PHE A 304 -11.76 -5.94 9.68
C PHE A 304 -13.11 -5.38 10.08
N ILE A 305 -14.14 -6.25 10.13
CA ILE A 305 -15.50 -5.90 10.52
C ILE A 305 -16.00 -6.71 11.71
N GLY A 306 -16.99 -6.16 12.42
CA GLY A 306 -17.84 -6.86 13.39
C GLY A 306 -17.52 -6.46 14.84
N ALA A 307 -18.49 -5.85 15.52
CA ALA A 307 -18.43 -5.42 16.92
C ALA A 307 -19.76 -5.72 17.65
N ASN A 308 -19.97 -6.98 18.02
CA ASN A 308 -21.23 -7.50 18.57
C ASN A 308 -22.46 -7.15 17.71
N SER A 309 -23.26 -6.16 18.12
CA SER A 309 -24.45 -5.72 17.36
C SER A 309 -24.10 -4.83 16.18
N GLY A 310 -22.92 -4.20 16.18
CA GLY A 310 -22.35 -3.48 15.03
C GLY A 310 -21.77 -4.46 14.01
N THR A 311 -22.63 -5.21 13.33
CA THR A 311 -22.24 -6.35 12.49
C THR A 311 -21.27 -5.97 11.36
N PHE A 312 -21.47 -4.80 10.75
CA PHE A 312 -20.62 -4.27 9.67
C PHE A 312 -19.78 -3.07 10.10
N THR A 313 -19.72 -2.78 11.40
CA THR A 313 -18.78 -1.78 11.91
C THR A 313 -17.38 -2.25 11.57
N GLN A 314 -16.63 -1.40 10.88
CA GLN A 314 -15.29 -1.69 10.40
C GLN A 314 -14.26 -0.89 11.17
N ARG A 315 -13.12 -1.52 11.42
CA ARG A 315 -11.90 -0.86 11.86
C ARG A 315 -10.79 -1.21 10.89
N GLU A 316 -10.05 -0.20 10.49
CA GLU A 316 -8.90 -0.30 9.63
C GLU A 316 -7.69 0.32 10.32
N TYR A 317 -6.60 -0.43 10.35
CA TYR A 317 -5.30 0.03 10.77
C TYR A 317 -4.37 0.09 9.58
N VAL A 318 -3.65 1.20 9.45
CA VAL A 318 -2.57 1.37 8.48
C VAL A 318 -1.33 1.78 9.25
N PHE A 319 -0.28 0.97 9.18
CA PHE A 319 0.95 1.17 9.92
C PHE A 319 2.05 1.61 8.96
N TYR A 320 2.74 2.70 9.30
CA TYR A 320 3.90 3.26 8.59
C TYR A 320 5.10 3.29 9.54
N GLU A 321 6.30 3.58 9.03
CA GLU A 321 7.55 3.57 9.82
C GLU A 321 7.45 4.31 11.16
N GLY A 322 6.85 5.50 11.19
CA GLY A 322 6.73 6.36 12.39
C GLY A 322 5.31 6.77 12.77
N MET A 323 4.30 6.23 12.09
CA MET A 323 2.91 6.62 12.27
C MET A 323 1.98 5.42 12.16
N TRP A 324 0.95 5.39 12.99
CA TRP A 324 -0.17 4.46 12.88
C TRP A 324 -1.47 5.24 12.64
N GLU A 325 -2.24 4.86 11.61
CA GLU A 325 -3.60 5.34 11.40
C GLU A 325 -4.63 4.29 11.81
N SER A 326 -5.60 4.67 12.63
CA SER A 326 -6.82 3.90 12.90
C SER A 326 -8.03 4.62 12.34
N ARG A 327 -8.81 3.94 11.49
CA ARG A 327 -10.10 4.43 10.96
C ARG A 327 -11.21 3.51 11.42
N THR A 328 -12.22 4.06 12.06
CA THR A 328 -13.45 3.35 12.42
C THR A 328 -14.59 3.85 11.57
N PHE A 329 -15.30 2.95 10.91
CA PHE A 329 -16.55 3.23 10.23
C PHE A 329 -17.66 2.57 11.05
N LEU A 330 -18.37 3.39 11.83
CA LEU A 330 -19.43 2.90 12.69
C LEU A 330 -20.62 2.52 11.81
N ARG A 331 -21.05 1.25 11.92
CA ARG A 331 -22.24 0.72 11.23
C ARG A 331 -23.03 -0.11 12.23
N VAL A 332 -23.95 0.55 12.91
CA VAL A 332 -24.73 -0.02 14.01
C VAL A 332 -26.16 0.52 14.03
N HIS A 333 -27.07 -0.32 14.52
CA HIS A 333 -28.47 0.01 14.72
C HIS A 333 -28.66 1.19 15.72
N PRO A 334 -29.83 1.85 15.73
CA PRO A 334 -30.14 2.90 16.69
C PRO A 334 -30.09 2.43 18.14
N GLY A 335 -29.56 3.29 19.01
CA GLY A 335 -29.52 3.08 20.47
C GLY A 335 -28.12 2.99 21.06
N ILE A 336 -27.07 2.91 20.23
CA ILE A 336 -25.69 3.03 20.67
C ILE A 336 -25.28 4.50 20.54
N ASN A 337 -25.10 5.18 21.66
CA ASN A 337 -25.05 6.65 21.69
C ASN A 337 -23.89 7.24 22.50
N SER A 338 -22.99 6.40 23.03
CA SER A 338 -21.81 6.86 23.78
C SER A 338 -20.65 5.89 23.56
N PHE A 339 -19.48 6.44 23.21
CA PHE A 339 -18.28 5.69 22.88
C PHE A 339 -17.08 6.31 23.60
N VAL A 340 -16.19 5.47 24.10
CA VAL A 340 -14.88 5.87 24.58
C VAL A 340 -13.84 5.13 23.75
N SER A 341 -12.85 5.87 23.25
CA SER A 341 -11.61 5.30 22.69
C SER A 341 -10.50 5.89 23.51
N ALA A 342 -9.72 5.07 24.23
CA ALA A 342 -8.70 5.55 25.15
C ALA A 342 -7.49 4.63 25.14
N MET A 343 -6.29 5.19 25.20
CA MET A 343 -5.09 4.41 25.50
C MET A 343 -4.94 4.34 27.01
N ASP A 344 -4.99 3.13 27.56
CA ASP A 344 -4.66 2.82 28.95
C ASP A 344 -3.19 2.37 29.00
N LEU A 345 -2.36 3.09 29.75
CA LEU A 345 -0.94 2.77 29.83
C LEU A 345 -0.71 1.67 30.86
N SER A 346 0.41 0.97 30.72
CA SER A 346 0.86 0.00 31.69
C SER A 346 1.45 0.70 32.93
N PRO A 347 1.55 0.02 34.08
CA PRO A 347 2.24 0.57 35.26
C PRO A 347 3.72 0.89 34.99
N ALA A 348 4.32 0.28 33.96
CA ALA A 348 5.70 0.58 33.56
C ALA A 348 5.86 2.00 33.02
N ALA A 349 4.78 2.60 32.48
CA ALA A 349 4.72 3.98 32.03
C ALA A 349 4.62 5.01 33.18
N SER A 350 4.61 4.57 34.44
CA SER A 350 4.56 5.49 35.58
C SER A 350 5.71 6.52 35.54
N GLY A 351 5.37 7.79 35.77
CA GLY A 351 6.26 8.94 35.62
C GLY A 351 6.16 9.64 34.26
N MET A 352 5.50 9.05 33.26
CA MET A 352 5.14 9.77 32.04
C MET A 352 4.10 10.87 32.34
N THR A 353 3.93 11.80 31.40
CA THR A 353 2.95 12.87 31.47
C THR A 353 1.88 12.67 30.42
N TYR A 354 0.61 12.70 30.84
CA TYR A 354 -0.53 12.86 29.93
C TYR A 354 -0.81 14.36 29.73
N ARG A 355 -1.03 14.79 28.50
CA ARG A 355 -1.39 16.18 28.16
C ARG A 355 -2.29 16.22 26.93
N ASN A 356 -3.08 17.27 26.80
CA ASN A 356 -3.92 17.51 25.62
C ASN A 356 -4.07 19.02 25.37
N SER A 357 -4.75 19.40 24.28
CA SER A 357 -4.90 20.82 23.91
C SER A 357 -5.60 21.69 24.98
N ASN A 358 -6.41 21.10 25.87
CA ASN A 358 -7.04 21.80 26.99
C ASN A 358 -6.16 21.82 28.25
N ASN A 359 -5.19 20.92 28.32
CA ASN A 359 -4.31 20.69 29.46
C ASN A 359 -2.84 20.63 29.00
N PRO A 360 -2.29 21.71 28.43
CA PRO A 360 -0.94 21.68 27.86
C PRO A 360 0.17 21.49 28.90
N GLY A 361 -0.09 21.83 30.17
CA GLY A 361 0.83 21.55 31.28
C GLY A 361 0.87 20.08 31.70
N GLY A 362 -0.16 19.31 31.32
CA GLY A 362 -0.28 17.89 31.61
C GLY A 362 -0.51 17.53 33.07
N VAL A 363 -0.65 16.23 33.30
CA VAL A 363 -0.76 15.55 34.60
C VAL A 363 0.18 14.36 34.59
N THR A 364 0.67 13.96 35.76
CA THR A 364 1.60 12.83 35.86
C THR A 364 0.80 11.54 35.79
N ILE A 365 1.37 10.48 35.22
CA ILE A 365 0.79 9.14 35.21
C ILE A 365 1.47 8.38 36.34
N ASP A 366 0.78 8.16 37.44
CA ASP A 366 1.34 7.51 38.64
C ASP A 366 0.34 6.60 39.38
N GLY A 367 -0.82 6.35 38.79
CA GLY A 367 -1.88 5.54 39.39
C GLY A 367 -2.67 6.30 40.47
N VAL A 368 -2.52 7.63 40.55
CA VAL A 368 -3.29 8.51 41.43
C VAL A 368 -4.17 9.43 40.59
N GLN A 369 -5.48 9.41 40.89
CA GLN A 369 -6.45 10.07 40.02
C GLN A 369 -6.27 11.60 40.01
N ASP A 370 -5.86 12.13 38.87
CA ASP A 370 -5.87 13.57 38.59
C ASP A 370 -7.22 14.05 38.03
N SER A 371 -7.36 15.38 37.90
CA SER A 371 -8.57 16.05 37.37
C SER A 371 -8.22 17.06 36.28
N PRO A 372 -7.68 16.64 35.12
CA PRO A 372 -7.48 17.53 33.99
C PRO A 372 -8.81 18.14 33.54
N ALA A 373 -8.77 19.35 32.98
CA ALA A 373 -9.93 20.03 32.44
C ALA A 373 -10.57 19.20 31.31
N ALA A 374 -11.83 18.80 31.52
CA ALA A 374 -12.58 18.04 30.54
C ALA A 374 -13.07 18.93 29.39
N GLY A 375 -13.25 18.32 28.21
CA GLY A 375 -13.83 18.97 27.04
C GLY A 375 -13.33 18.38 25.74
N SER A 376 -13.83 18.89 24.61
CA SER A 376 -13.28 18.54 23.29
C SER A 376 -11.86 19.07 23.16
N PHE A 377 -10.96 18.28 22.59
CA PHE A 377 -9.54 18.60 22.39
C PHE A 377 -9.11 18.25 20.97
N THR A 378 -8.07 18.90 20.48
CA THR A 378 -7.57 18.73 19.09
C THR A 378 -6.43 17.74 18.95
N TRP A 379 -5.69 17.51 20.05
CA TRP A 379 -4.61 16.54 20.18
C TRP A 379 -4.47 16.11 21.64
N GLU A 380 -3.92 14.92 21.85
CA GLU A 380 -3.46 14.43 23.14
C GLU A 380 -2.11 13.72 23.00
N GLN A 381 -1.37 13.60 24.10
CA GLN A 381 -0.02 13.06 24.09
C GLN A 381 0.33 12.42 25.43
N PHE A 382 0.99 11.27 25.34
CA PHE A 382 1.66 10.57 26.44
C PHE A 382 3.15 10.69 26.20
N SER A 383 3.93 11.13 27.17
CA SER A 383 5.35 11.41 26.93
C SER A 383 6.18 11.32 28.19
N GLY A 384 7.37 10.73 28.07
CA GLY A 384 8.37 10.63 29.13
C GLY A 384 9.62 9.91 28.64
N GLN A 385 10.38 9.33 29.55
CA GLN A 385 11.70 8.75 29.24
C GLN A 385 11.69 7.62 28.20
N TYR A 386 10.56 6.93 28.02
CA TYR A 386 10.41 5.83 27.07
C TYR A 386 10.02 6.29 25.66
N GLY A 387 9.88 7.59 25.42
CA GLY A 387 9.37 8.13 24.16
C GLY A 387 8.01 8.79 24.34
N SER A 388 7.38 9.12 23.22
CA SER A 388 6.11 9.83 23.22
C SER A 388 5.14 9.29 22.17
N VAL A 389 3.88 9.18 22.58
CA VAL A 389 2.75 8.85 21.70
C VAL A 389 1.88 10.07 21.58
N THR A 390 1.74 10.62 20.38
CA THR A 390 0.84 11.74 20.11
C THR A 390 -0.36 11.22 19.32
N ASN A 391 -1.59 11.45 19.80
CA ASN A 391 -2.82 11.09 19.09
C ASN A 391 -3.53 12.35 18.59
N VAL A 392 -3.92 12.33 17.31
CA VAL A 392 -4.77 13.35 16.71
C VAL A 392 -5.98 12.66 16.11
N SER A 393 -7.17 12.92 16.66
CA SER A 393 -8.43 12.31 16.22
C SER A 393 -9.30 13.33 15.49
N ARG A 394 -9.91 12.90 14.38
CA ARG A 394 -10.90 13.67 13.61
C ARG A 394 -12.13 12.82 13.37
N LEU A 395 -13.29 13.39 13.64
CA LEU A 395 -14.59 12.77 13.49
C LEU A 395 -15.31 13.36 12.28
N THR A 396 -15.84 12.50 11.41
CA THR A 396 -16.63 12.87 10.24
C THR A 396 -18.00 12.23 10.34
N THR A 397 -19.05 13.04 10.33
CA THR A 397 -20.43 12.54 10.45
C THR A 397 -21.44 13.53 9.88
N ASP A 398 -22.58 13.01 9.41
CA ASP A 398 -23.78 13.80 9.10
C ASP A 398 -24.81 13.81 10.25
N ILE A 399 -24.50 13.16 11.38
CA ILE A 399 -25.35 13.13 12.56
C ILE A 399 -25.29 14.50 13.25
N GLY A 400 -26.42 15.22 13.25
CA GLY A 400 -26.53 16.46 14.01
C GLY A 400 -26.48 16.23 15.52
N GLY A 401 -25.91 17.18 16.28
CA GLY A 401 -25.93 17.13 17.75
C GLY A 401 -24.95 16.12 18.38
N VAL A 402 -23.97 15.63 17.63
CA VAL A 402 -22.83 14.89 18.19
C VAL A 402 -22.03 15.81 19.11
N THR A 403 -21.64 15.29 20.27
CA THR A 403 -20.82 16.00 21.26
C THR A 403 -19.58 15.18 21.57
N GLN A 404 -18.47 15.87 21.83
CA GLN A 404 -17.20 15.28 22.21
C GLN A 404 -16.73 15.87 23.54
N SER A 405 -16.17 15.00 24.38
CA SER A 405 -15.47 15.35 25.61
C SER A 405 -14.20 14.49 25.72
N SER A 406 -13.51 14.58 26.85
CA SER A 406 -12.36 13.74 27.19
C SER A 406 -12.69 12.74 28.29
N TYR A 407 -12.10 11.56 28.20
CA TYR A 407 -11.97 10.57 29.27
C TYR A 407 -10.58 10.67 29.88
N TYR A 408 -10.47 10.52 31.20
CA TYR A 408 -9.19 10.40 31.91
C TYR A 408 -9.36 9.59 33.20
N GLN A 409 -8.57 8.53 33.36
CA GLN A 409 -8.49 7.74 34.58
C GLN A 409 -7.03 7.38 34.89
N ASP A 410 -6.59 7.62 36.12
CA ASP A 410 -5.25 7.22 36.58
C ASP A 410 -5.36 6.63 37.99
N MET A 411 -5.61 5.34 38.08
CA MET A 411 -5.91 4.65 39.32
C MET A 411 -5.24 3.28 39.34
N ALA A 412 -4.33 3.08 40.30
CA ALA A 412 -3.77 1.76 40.57
C ALA A 412 -4.82 0.74 41.06
N THR A 413 -5.94 1.23 41.63
CA THR A 413 -7.08 0.41 42.07
C THR A 413 -8.41 1.10 41.73
N PRO A 414 -8.85 1.06 40.47
CA PRO A 414 -10.10 1.69 40.04
C PRO A 414 -11.32 0.92 40.56
N ALA A 415 -12.50 1.54 40.50
CA ALA A 415 -13.73 0.86 40.86
C ALA A 415 -13.99 -0.33 39.92
N PRO A 416 -14.55 -1.47 40.40
CA PRO A 416 -14.85 -2.64 39.57
C PRO A 416 -15.81 -2.37 38.40
N SER A 417 -16.51 -1.23 38.42
CA SER A 417 -17.38 -0.78 37.34
C SER A 417 -16.67 0.04 36.27
N SER A 418 -15.37 0.32 36.39
CA SER A 418 -14.61 1.02 35.35
C SER A 418 -14.65 0.21 34.05
N SER A 419 -14.87 0.91 32.94
CA SER A 419 -14.83 0.31 31.62
C SER A 419 -13.41 -0.04 31.16
N MET A 420 -12.37 0.48 31.84
CA MET A 420 -10.97 0.19 31.51
C MET A 420 -10.52 -1.20 31.96
N LEU A 421 -11.20 -1.78 32.96
CA LEU A 421 -10.87 -3.11 33.50
C LEU A 421 -11.44 -4.28 32.67
N CYS A 422 -12.18 -3.98 31.61
CA CYS A 422 -13.06 -4.97 30.98
C CYS A 422 -12.34 -6.05 30.19
N SER A 423 -11.07 -5.82 29.84
CA SER A 423 -10.20 -6.78 29.15
C SER A 423 -9.46 -7.74 30.09
N GLY A 424 -9.70 -7.68 31.40
CA GLY A 424 -9.08 -8.55 32.40
C GLY A 424 -8.09 -7.85 33.33
N ASP A 425 -8.06 -6.52 33.28
CA ASP A 425 -7.11 -5.69 34.01
C ASP A 425 -7.59 -5.43 35.44
N ASP A 426 -6.66 -5.04 36.32
CA ASP A 426 -6.96 -4.68 37.72
C ASP A 426 -6.54 -3.25 38.09
N HIS A 427 -6.02 -2.50 37.11
CA HIS A 427 -5.57 -1.12 37.22
C HIS A 427 -5.92 -0.34 35.95
N SER A 428 -5.69 0.97 35.98
CA SER A 428 -5.80 1.84 34.81
C SER A 428 -4.85 3.01 34.99
N TYR A 429 -3.79 3.12 34.19
CA TYR A 429 -2.78 4.17 34.34
C TYR A 429 -2.88 5.18 33.21
N GLY A 430 -3.18 6.42 33.56
CA GLY A 430 -3.31 7.51 32.60
C GLY A 430 -4.28 7.23 31.43
N ALA A 431 -5.25 6.32 31.58
CA ALA A 431 -6.19 5.97 30.53
C ALA A 431 -6.93 7.19 30.00
N ALA A 432 -6.65 7.56 28.76
CA ALA A 432 -7.13 8.83 28.22
C ALA A 432 -7.46 8.77 26.74
N GLY A 433 -8.47 9.54 26.36
CA GLY A 433 -8.91 9.68 24.97
C GLY A 433 -10.29 10.33 24.81
N PRO A 434 -10.82 10.43 23.58
CA PRO A 434 -12.11 11.05 23.35
C PRO A 434 -13.28 10.21 23.88
N THR A 435 -14.25 10.89 24.48
CA THR A 435 -15.62 10.37 24.66
C THR A 435 -16.53 11.05 23.66
N VAL A 436 -17.26 10.28 22.87
CA VAL A 436 -18.21 10.79 21.87
C VAL A 436 -19.62 10.36 22.25
N THR A 437 -20.56 11.32 22.25
CA THR A 437 -21.99 11.05 22.44
C THR A 437 -22.78 11.48 21.22
N THR A 438 -23.67 10.63 20.74
CA THR A 438 -24.54 10.87 19.59
C THR A 438 -26.00 10.86 20.00
N PRO A 439 -26.92 11.53 19.29
CA PRO A 439 -28.35 11.26 19.44
C PRO A 439 -28.72 9.87 18.89
N ARG A 440 -29.99 9.47 19.00
CA ARG A 440 -30.48 8.24 18.35
C ARG A 440 -30.37 8.37 16.83
N ASN A 441 -29.52 7.56 16.20
CA ASN A 441 -29.29 7.53 14.74
C ASN A 441 -29.15 6.09 14.23
N ASN A 442 -29.38 5.84 12.94
CA ASN A 442 -29.00 4.58 12.30
C ASN A 442 -27.74 4.79 11.46
N THR A 443 -26.70 4.00 11.69
CA THR A 443 -25.50 3.98 10.81
C THR A 443 -25.33 2.66 10.08
N ASP A 444 -26.21 1.68 10.34
CA ASP A 444 -26.15 0.40 9.67
C ASP A 444 -26.91 0.45 8.33
N PRO A 445 -26.21 0.36 7.18
CA PRO A 445 -26.84 0.41 5.87
C PRO A 445 -27.78 -0.77 5.61
N VAL A 446 -27.66 -1.88 6.34
CA VAL A 446 -28.53 -3.04 6.13
C VAL A 446 -29.83 -2.99 6.94
N LEU A 447 -30.02 -1.97 7.78
CA LEU A 447 -31.18 -1.84 8.67
C LEU A 447 -32.10 -0.67 8.31
N VAL A 448 -31.91 -0.05 7.14
CA VAL A 448 -32.72 1.10 6.68
C VAL A 448 -34.22 0.77 6.68
N ASP A 449 -34.59 -0.42 6.21
CA ASP A 449 -36.00 -0.85 6.17
C ASP A 449 -36.58 -1.17 7.55
N GLN A 450 -35.72 -1.49 8.54
CA GLN A 450 -36.14 -1.76 9.91
C GLN A 450 -36.41 -0.47 10.70
N TYR A 451 -35.78 0.63 10.30
CA TYR A 451 -35.90 1.94 10.95
C TYR A 451 -36.27 3.04 9.94
N PRO A 452 -37.43 2.96 9.27
CA PRO A 452 -37.81 3.88 8.20
C PRO A 452 -37.99 5.32 8.69
N GLU A 453 -38.11 5.55 10.00
CA GLU A 453 -38.20 6.87 10.60
C GLU A 453 -36.83 7.56 10.79
N LEU A 454 -35.74 6.81 10.65
CA LEU A 454 -34.38 7.32 10.82
C LEU A 454 -33.64 7.28 9.48
N PRO A 455 -33.11 8.41 8.99
CA PRO A 455 -32.24 8.37 7.82
C PRO A 455 -30.99 7.55 8.14
N LEU A 456 -30.42 6.92 7.10
CA LEU A 456 -29.08 6.35 7.20
C LEU A 456 -28.08 7.50 7.35
N SER A 457 -27.31 7.45 8.43
CA SER A 457 -26.26 8.42 8.75
C SER A 457 -24.88 7.81 8.59
N SER A 458 -23.90 8.65 8.29
CA SER A 458 -22.48 8.31 8.28
C SER A 458 -21.82 8.72 9.60
N PHE A 459 -20.94 7.88 10.12
CA PHE A 459 -20.08 8.22 11.27
C PHE A 459 -18.76 7.49 11.14
N SER A 460 -17.66 8.25 11.07
CA SER A 460 -16.31 7.72 11.10
C SER A 460 -15.39 8.54 11.97
N VAL A 461 -14.38 7.87 12.53
CA VAL A 461 -13.30 8.48 13.30
C VAL A 461 -11.98 8.04 12.71
N LYS A 462 -11.12 8.99 12.36
CA LYS A 462 -9.72 8.75 12.01
C LYS A 462 -8.87 9.22 13.19
N ARG A 463 -8.06 8.34 13.77
CA ARG A 463 -7.00 8.66 14.72
C ARG A 463 -5.66 8.41 14.04
N GLN A 464 -4.81 9.41 14.04
CA GLN A 464 -3.40 9.26 13.66
C GLN A 464 -2.58 9.30 14.95
N THR A 465 -1.64 8.38 15.06
CA THR A 465 -0.79 8.15 16.22
C THR A 465 0.67 8.27 15.77
N TRP A 466 1.42 9.21 16.33
CA TRP A 466 2.86 9.40 16.08
C TRP A 466 3.69 8.86 17.22
N PHE A 467 4.82 8.26 16.87
CA PHE A 467 5.81 7.73 17.81
C PHE A 467 7.06 8.61 17.76
N ASP A 468 7.15 9.52 18.73
CA ASP A 468 8.20 10.53 18.83
C ASP A 468 9.18 10.20 19.98
N GLY A 469 10.31 10.91 20.04
CA GLY A 469 11.30 10.76 21.11
C GLY A 469 10.82 11.25 22.51
N PRO A 470 11.63 11.04 23.55
CA PRO A 470 11.28 11.31 24.95
C PRO A 470 11.12 12.80 25.32
N GLU A 471 11.55 13.72 24.44
CA GLU A 471 11.50 15.17 24.67
C GLU A 471 10.24 15.85 24.12
N ALA A 472 9.24 15.08 23.65
CA ALA A 472 8.02 15.66 23.13
C ALA A 472 7.30 16.49 24.19
N ASN A 473 6.76 17.63 23.76
CA ASN A 473 6.03 18.55 24.62
C ASN A 473 4.75 19.01 23.93
N ALA A 474 3.97 19.86 24.61
CA ALA A 474 2.71 20.37 24.08
C ALA A 474 2.84 21.13 22.75
N ALA A 475 4.01 21.72 22.44
CA ALA A 475 4.25 22.36 21.15
C ALA A 475 4.32 21.31 20.02
N LEU A 476 5.03 20.19 20.23
CA LEU A 476 5.02 19.09 19.26
C LEU A 476 3.61 18.49 19.11
N GLY A 477 2.87 18.33 20.20
CA GLY A 477 1.47 17.88 20.14
C GLY A 477 0.60 18.80 19.28
N ALA A 478 0.74 20.13 19.46
CA ALA A 478 0.05 21.12 18.64
C ALA A 478 0.53 21.14 17.18
N GLU A 479 1.81 20.89 16.95
CA GLU A 479 2.40 20.76 15.62
C GLU A 479 1.82 19.56 14.87
N ARG A 480 1.80 18.37 15.47
CA ARG A 480 1.14 17.18 14.87
C ARG A 480 -0.33 17.47 14.55
N ALA A 481 -1.05 18.17 15.43
CA ALA A 481 -2.42 18.60 15.15
C ALA A 481 -2.51 19.51 13.91
N SER A 482 -1.59 20.47 13.77
CA SER A 482 -1.51 21.37 12.62
C SER A 482 -1.16 20.61 11.33
N GLN A 483 -0.28 19.62 11.40
CA GLN A 483 0.11 18.77 10.27
C GLN A 483 -1.09 17.96 9.74
N VAL A 484 -1.94 17.44 10.63
CA VAL A 484 -3.20 16.78 10.26
C VAL A 484 -4.19 17.72 9.60
N ASP A 485 -4.35 18.93 10.16
CA ASP A 485 -5.28 19.92 9.62
C ASP A 485 -4.75 20.57 8.32
N ASN A 486 -3.46 20.41 8.03
CA ASN A 486 -2.77 20.91 6.84
C ASN A 486 -1.90 19.78 6.23
N PRO A 487 -2.54 18.74 5.67
CA PRO A 487 -1.84 17.59 5.13
C PRO A 487 -0.93 17.99 3.96
N LEU A 488 0.09 17.16 3.69
CA LEU A 488 0.96 17.34 2.52
C LEU A 488 0.12 17.48 1.24
N LEU A 489 0.47 18.47 0.41
CA LEU A 489 -0.12 18.63 -0.91
C LEU A 489 0.65 17.76 -1.89
N VAL A 490 -0.08 16.89 -2.57
CA VAL A 490 0.47 15.97 -3.57
C VAL A 490 -0.11 16.33 -4.94
N GLU A 491 0.78 16.63 -5.88
CA GLU A 491 0.41 16.94 -7.27
C GLU A 491 1.14 15.98 -8.22
N THR A 492 0.41 15.34 -9.14
CA THR A 492 1.00 14.41 -10.11
C THR A 492 1.10 14.99 -11.52
N GLY A 493 1.99 14.41 -12.33
CA GLY A 493 2.03 14.60 -13.78
C GLY A 493 3.12 15.55 -14.28
N SER A 494 3.32 15.58 -15.60
CA SER A 494 4.45 16.28 -16.24
C SER A 494 4.41 17.81 -16.14
N ALA A 495 3.28 18.39 -15.75
CA ALA A 495 3.15 19.82 -15.50
C ALA A 495 3.81 20.24 -14.17
N THR A 496 3.95 19.31 -13.22
CA THR A 496 4.56 19.59 -11.90
C THR A 496 6.09 19.58 -11.96
N ASP A 497 6.65 18.83 -12.92
CA ASP A 497 8.07 18.83 -13.27
C ASP A 497 8.29 18.48 -14.75
N PRO A 498 8.76 19.41 -15.61
CA PRO A 498 8.91 19.17 -17.04
C PRO A 498 9.81 17.98 -17.35
N VAL A 499 9.17 16.91 -17.85
CA VAL A 499 9.85 15.72 -18.33
C VAL A 499 10.54 16.06 -19.66
N PRO A 500 11.86 15.80 -19.81
CA PRO A 500 12.51 15.96 -21.11
C PRO A 500 11.80 15.07 -22.13
N GLU A 501 11.54 15.60 -23.34
CA GLU A 501 10.93 14.83 -24.42
C GLU A 501 11.66 13.49 -24.58
N PRO A 502 10.92 12.35 -24.62
CA PRO A 502 11.55 11.05 -24.71
C PRO A 502 12.50 11.03 -25.91
N GLU A 503 13.75 10.59 -25.68
CA GLU A 503 14.71 10.52 -26.77
C GLU A 503 14.13 9.64 -27.89
N PRO A 504 14.11 10.14 -29.13
CA PRO A 504 13.44 9.44 -30.21
C PRO A 504 14.10 8.06 -30.44
N LYS A 505 13.30 6.97 -30.34
CA LYS A 505 13.74 5.57 -30.39
C LYS A 505 13.48 4.95 -31.76
N ALA A 506 14.48 4.26 -32.30
CA ALA A 506 14.35 3.58 -33.59
C ALA A 506 13.67 2.21 -33.45
N LYS A 507 12.77 1.85 -34.37
CA LYS A 507 12.17 0.51 -34.49
C LYS A 507 12.54 -0.09 -35.85
N LEU A 508 12.56 -1.41 -36.03
CA LEU A 508 12.80 -2.00 -37.35
C LEU A 508 11.67 -2.94 -37.76
N SER A 509 11.23 -2.84 -39.01
CA SER A 509 10.37 -3.83 -39.66
C SER A 509 10.97 -4.25 -41.00
N LEU A 510 10.69 -5.48 -41.43
CA LEU A 510 11.34 -6.08 -42.60
C LEU A 510 10.31 -6.76 -43.51
N ARG A 511 10.40 -6.50 -44.82
CA ARG A 511 9.52 -7.06 -45.83
C ARG A 511 10.32 -7.61 -47.01
N VAL A 512 9.94 -8.77 -47.55
CA VAL A 512 10.59 -9.38 -48.73
C VAL A 512 9.59 -9.53 -49.87
N LYS A 513 9.92 -9.02 -51.06
CA LYS A 513 9.10 -9.13 -52.28
C LYS A 513 9.91 -9.66 -53.49
N PRO A 514 9.37 -10.65 -54.23
CA PRO A 514 8.19 -11.45 -53.89
C PRO A 514 8.50 -12.40 -52.70
N ALA A 515 7.48 -12.73 -51.90
CA ALA A 515 7.63 -13.63 -50.74
C ALA A 515 7.88 -15.10 -51.12
N ARG A 516 7.66 -15.44 -52.40
CA ARG A 516 7.92 -16.76 -52.97
C ARG A 516 8.64 -16.63 -54.31
N ILE A 517 9.68 -17.43 -54.53
CA ILE A 517 10.39 -17.52 -55.81
C ILE A 517 10.65 -18.97 -56.23
N ALA A 518 10.75 -19.19 -57.53
CA ALA A 518 11.30 -20.42 -58.10
C ALA A 518 12.63 -20.11 -58.81
N VAL A 519 13.65 -20.96 -58.61
CA VAL A 519 14.98 -20.82 -59.20
C VAL A 519 15.50 -22.21 -59.60
N ARG A 520 16.04 -22.37 -60.80
CA ARG A 520 16.70 -23.62 -61.22
C ARG A 520 18.02 -23.82 -60.48
N SER A 521 18.48 -25.06 -60.33
CA SER A 521 19.81 -25.33 -59.76
C SER A 521 20.91 -24.58 -60.54
N GLY A 522 21.74 -23.81 -59.84
CA GLY A 522 22.77 -22.95 -60.44
C GLY A 522 22.28 -21.61 -61.03
N GLY A 523 20.96 -21.40 -61.13
CA GLY A 523 20.35 -20.13 -61.56
C GLY A 523 20.38 -19.06 -60.46
N LYS A 524 20.16 -17.79 -60.83
CA LYS A 524 20.13 -16.65 -59.88
C LYS A 524 18.80 -15.91 -60.03
N ARG A 525 18.13 -15.60 -58.92
CA ARG A 525 16.95 -14.74 -58.91
C ARG A 525 17.10 -13.64 -57.87
N ARG A 526 16.76 -12.41 -58.24
CA ARG A 526 16.82 -11.26 -57.33
C ARG A 526 15.51 -11.14 -56.55
N VAL A 527 15.63 -10.81 -55.27
CA VAL A 527 14.50 -10.42 -54.40
C VAL A 527 14.77 -9.04 -53.81
N ARG A 528 13.71 -8.28 -53.59
CA ARG A 528 13.76 -6.99 -52.89
C ARG A 528 13.48 -7.22 -51.41
N VAL A 529 14.33 -6.69 -50.55
CA VAL A 529 14.17 -6.71 -49.10
C VAL A 529 14.13 -5.27 -48.64
N THR A 530 13.00 -4.86 -48.09
CA THR A 530 12.73 -3.50 -47.62
C THR A 530 12.78 -3.53 -46.11
N VAL A 531 13.69 -2.77 -45.52
CA VAL A 531 13.67 -2.43 -44.10
C VAL A 531 12.96 -1.10 -43.94
N HIS A 532 12.07 -0.98 -42.97
CA HIS A 532 11.40 0.26 -42.59
C HIS A 532 11.69 0.54 -41.13
N ASN A 533 11.87 1.81 -40.79
CA ASN A 533 11.97 2.28 -39.42
C ASN A 533 10.66 2.95 -39.02
N PRO A 534 9.69 2.22 -38.42
CA PRO A 534 8.46 2.83 -37.93
C PRO A 534 8.64 3.59 -36.61
N GLY A 535 9.86 3.68 -36.06
CA GLY A 535 10.14 4.48 -34.88
C GLY A 535 10.32 5.96 -35.21
N ASP A 536 10.31 6.77 -34.16
CA ASP A 536 10.54 8.22 -34.17
C ASP A 536 12.04 8.58 -34.10
N GLY A 537 12.90 7.62 -33.73
CA GLY A 537 14.36 7.74 -33.71
C GLY A 537 15.10 7.20 -34.93
N PRO A 538 16.32 7.69 -35.23
CA PRO A 538 17.13 7.17 -36.32
C PRO A 538 17.80 5.82 -35.98
N ALA A 539 17.66 4.81 -36.84
CA ALA A 539 18.43 3.58 -36.71
C ALA A 539 19.82 3.72 -37.37
N ARG A 540 20.89 3.64 -36.58
CA ARG A 540 22.28 3.70 -37.07
C ARG A 540 22.86 2.31 -37.30
N LYS A 541 23.79 2.19 -38.25
CA LYS A 541 24.52 0.95 -38.58
C LYS A 541 23.60 -0.26 -38.87
N VAL A 542 22.44 -0.03 -39.48
CA VAL A 542 21.47 -1.08 -39.82
C VAL A 542 22.09 -2.10 -40.77
N ARG A 543 21.91 -3.38 -40.48
CA ARG A 543 22.38 -4.50 -41.31
C ARG A 543 21.22 -5.38 -41.74
N ILE A 544 21.12 -5.65 -43.04
CA ILE A 544 20.18 -6.65 -43.59
C ILE A 544 20.98 -7.87 -44.00
N CYS A 545 20.75 -8.99 -43.34
CA CYS A 545 21.46 -10.25 -43.56
C CYS A 545 20.51 -11.35 -44.00
N LEU A 546 20.95 -12.17 -44.96
CA LEU A 546 20.34 -13.45 -45.26
C LEU A 546 20.98 -14.51 -44.34
N GLY A 547 20.17 -15.23 -43.56
CA GLY A 547 20.65 -16.32 -42.72
C GLY A 547 21.37 -17.41 -43.54
N ARG A 548 22.43 -17.99 -42.96
CA ARG A 548 23.18 -19.07 -43.61
C ARG A 548 22.24 -20.25 -43.90
N HIS A 549 22.31 -20.77 -45.13
CA HIS A 549 21.51 -21.92 -45.54
C HIS A 549 22.30 -22.84 -46.47
N ARG A 550 22.38 -24.14 -46.15
CA ARG A 550 23.27 -25.12 -46.83
C ARG A 550 23.08 -25.17 -48.36
N ALA A 551 21.84 -25.04 -48.84
CA ALA A 551 21.51 -25.10 -50.27
C ALA A 551 21.73 -23.79 -51.07
N ILE A 552 21.98 -22.66 -50.42
CA ILE A 552 22.09 -21.34 -51.07
C ILE A 552 23.53 -20.82 -50.94
N ARG A 553 24.05 -20.16 -51.98
CA ARG A 553 25.36 -19.50 -51.91
C ARG A 553 25.27 -18.34 -50.92
N SER A 554 26.30 -18.17 -50.08
CA SER A 554 26.38 -17.05 -49.14
C SER A 554 26.24 -15.71 -49.88
N VAL A 555 25.50 -14.79 -49.28
CA VAL A 555 25.31 -13.42 -49.79
C VAL A 555 25.76 -12.46 -48.69
N PRO A 556 26.61 -11.47 -48.98
CA PRO A 556 27.05 -10.52 -47.97
C PRO A 556 25.86 -9.71 -47.44
N CYS A 557 25.89 -9.41 -46.13
CA CYS A 557 24.93 -8.50 -45.53
C CYS A 557 25.05 -7.12 -46.17
N GLN A 558 23.92 -6.45 -46.34
CA GLN A 558 23.87 -5.07 -46.81
C GLN A 558 23.86 -4.14 -45.61
N LYS A 559 24.74 -3.14 -45.60
CA LYS A 559 24.84 -2.13 -44.54
C LYS A 559 24.11 -0.85 -44.95
N ILE A 560 23.52 -0.18 -43.98
CA ILE A 560 22.88 1.12 -44.10
C ILE A 560 23.42 1.95 -42.93
N ALA A 561 24.11 3.05 -43.23
CA ALA A 561 24.77 3.86 -42.20
C ALA A 561 23.74 4.49 -41.26
N LEU A 562 22.66 5.02 -41.83
CA LEU A 562 21.57 5.70 -41.15
C LEU A 562 20.25 5.38 -41.86
N LEU A 563 19.23 5.06 -41.09
CA LEU A 563 17.85 4.95 -41.53
C LEU A 563 17.01 5.88 -40.64
N ALA A 564 16.60 7.02 -41.20
CA ALA A 564 15.81 8.02 -40.48
C ALA A 564 14.48 7.46 -39.95
N ALA A 565 13.87 8.17 -39.01
CA ALA A 565 12.51 7.92 -38.55
C ALA A 565 11.51 7.93 -39.72
N GLY A 566 10.56 7.00 -39.73
CA GLY A 566 9.65 6.74 -40.86
C GLY A 566 10.34 6.29 -42.17
N GLY A 567 11.66 6.19 -42.19
CA GLY A 567 12.44 5.90 -43.38
C GLY A 567 12.32 4.46 -43.83
N SER A 568 12.40 4.22 -45.14
CA SER A 568 12.54 2.86 -45.69
C SER A 568 13.68 2.76 -46.69
N VAL A 569 14.35 1.61 -46.68
CA VAL A 569 15.41 1.32 -47.64
C VAL A 569 15.20 -0.08 -48.22
N THR A 570 15.19 -0.16 -49.55
CA THR A 570 15.10 -1.42 -50.27
C THR A 570 16.47 -1.85 -50.79
N ARG A 571 16.86 -3.10 -50.51
CA ARG A 571 18.07 -3.75 -51.02
C ARG A 571 17.73 -4.98 -51.83
N ARG A 572 18.53 -5.26 -52.86
CA ARG A 572 18.33 -6.41 -53.76
C ARG A 572 19.30 -7.54 -53.39
N PHE A 573 18.77 -8.72 -53.09
CA PHE A 573 19.56 -9.90 -52.79
C PHE A 573 19.47 -10.92 -53.93
N GLY A 574 20.62 -11.41 -54.38
CA GLY A 574 20.69 -12.45 -55.41
C GLY A 574 20.65 -13.84 -54.79
N ILE A 575 19.50 -14.51 -54.86
CA ILE A 575 19.33 -15.89 -54.38
C ILE A 575 19.83 -16.85 -55.45
N LYS A 576 20.94 -17.54 -55.16
CA LYS A 576 21.57 -18.52 -56.05
C LYS A 576 21.70 -19.87 -55.34
N PRO A 577 20.89 -20.88 -55.69
CA PRO A 577 21.10 -22.24 -55.22
C PRO A 577 22.49 -22.75 -55.65
N ARG A 578 23.15 -23.53 -54.78
CA ARG A 578 24.41 -24.19 -55.12
C ARG A 578 24.17 -25.20 -56.25
N ARG A 579 25.19 -25.49 -57.09
CA ARG A 579 25.07 -26.44 -58.22
C ARG A 579 24.56 -27.83 -57.80
N LYS A 580 24.96 -28.31 -56.61
CA LYS A 580 24.55 -29.61 -56.03
C LYS A 580 23.27 -29.53 -55.19
N ALA A 581 22.53 -28.42 -55.19
CA ALA A 581 21.33 -28.29 -54.37
C ALA A 581 20.21 -29.21 -54.88
N ARG A 582 19.73 -30.13 -54.04
CA ARG A 582 18.59 -30.99 -54.36
C ARG A 582 17.34 -30.13 -54.64
N PRO A 583 16.51 -30.49 -55.65
CA PRO A 583 15.21 -29.85 -55.88
C PRO A 583 14.32 -29.86 -54.62
N GLY A 584 13.41 -28.89 -54.50
CA GLY A 584 12.45 -28.83 -53.40
C GLY A 584 12.21 -27.42 -52.86
N LYS A 585 11.29 -27.32 -51.88
CA LYS A 585 10.95 -26.07 -51.19
C LYS A 585 11.96 -25.80 -50.06
N ARG A 586 12.34 -24.55 -49.86
CA ARG A 586 13.25 -24.06 -48.82
C ARG A 586 12.71 -22.76 -48.22
N SER A 587 13.01 -22.51 -46.96
CA SER A 587 12.65 -21.28 -46.26
C SER A 587 13.92 -20.51 -45.91
N LEU A 588 14.02 -19.27 -46.37
CA LEU A 588 15.16 -18.40 -46.15
C LEU A 588 14.74 -17.24 -45.26
N ARG A 589 15.45 -17.04 -44.14
CA ARG A 589 15.17 -15.97 -43.18
C ARG A 589 16.11 -14.79 -43.41
N PHE A 590 15.53 -13.62 -43.64
CA PHE A 590 16.23 -12.34 -43.55
C PHE A 590 16.09 -11.78 -42.14
N LYS A 591 17.16 -11.15 -41.66
CA LYS A 591 17.21 -10.43 -40.39
C LYS A 591 17.69 -9.00 -40.66
N ALA A 592 17.00 -8.01 -40.11
CA ALA A 592 17.50 -6.66 -39.96
C ALA A 592 17.85 -6.41 -38.50
N SER A 593 18.99 -5.77 -38.26
CA SER A 593 19.52 -5.51 -36.92
C SER A 593 20.22 -4.16 -36.86
N ALA A 594 20.12 -3.47 -35.73
CA ALA A 594 20.91 -2.30 -35.37
C ALA A 594 21.26 -2.37 -33.87
N PRO A 595 22.35 -1.71 -33.41
CA PRO A 595 22.64 -1.57 -31.98
C PRO A 595 21.45 -0.92 -31.25
N GLY A 596 21.08 -1.43 -30.08
CA GLY A 596 19.97 -0.87 -29.27
C GLY A 596 18.58 -1.02 -29.86
N VAL A 597 18.39 -1.83 -30.93
CA VAL A 597 17.08 -2.01 -31.59
C VAL A 597 16.72 -3.48 -31.74
N THR A 598 15.50 -3.84 -31.36
CA THR A 598 14.95 -5.19 -31.55
C THR A 598 15.00 -5.63 -33.01
N ASN A 599 15.42 -6.89 -33.22
CA ASN A 599 15.71 -7.41 -34.54
C ASN A 599 14.44 -7.73 -35.35
N ALA A 600 14.32 -7.19 -36.56
CA ALA A 600 13.22 -7.52 -37.48
C ALA A 600 13.54 -8.75 -38.34
N LYS A 601 12.55 -9.61 -38.60
CA LYS A 601 12.72 -10.84 -39.38
C LYS A 601 11.70 -10.91 -40.52
N ALA A 602 12.10 -11.49 -41.65
CA ALA A 602 11.20 -11.77 -42.77
C ALA A 602 11.58 -13.06 -43.49
N THR A 603 10.59 -13.81 -43.98
CA THR A 603 10.81 -15.13 -44.57
C THR A 603 10.52 -15.14 -46.07
N LEU A 604 11.44 -15.72 -46.85
CA LEU A 604 11.32 -15.96 -48.28
C LEU A 604 11.21 -17.47 -48.55
N LYS A 605 10.13 -17.91 -49.22
CA LYS A 605 10.00 -19.31 -49.67
C LYS A 605 10.63 -19.48 -51.06
N VAL A 606 11.55 -20.43 -51.20
CA VAL A 606 12.29 -20.71 -52.45
C VAL A 606 12.01 -22.13 -52.93
N ARG A 607 11.54 -22.30 -54.17
CA ARG A 607 11.45 -23.60 -54.83
C ARG A 607 12.65 -23.79 -55.76
N VAL A 608 13.55 -24.70 -55.41
CA VAL A 608 14.65 -25.12 -56.28
C VAL A 608 14.13 -26.14 -57.29
N ARG A 609 14.26 -25.87 -58.58
CA ARG A 609 13.86 -26.79 -59.67
C ARG A 609 15.08 -27.56 -60.20
N ARG A 610 14.85 -28.75 -60.77
CA ARG A 610 15.87 -29.46 -61.56
C ARG A 610 16.37 -28.54 -62.68
N ARG A 611 17.62 -28.78 -63.09
CA ARG A 611 18.32 -27.94 -64.04
C ARG A 611 17.60 -27.89 -65.38
#